data_AF-A0A920EWM5-F1
#
_entry.id   AF-A0A920EWM5-F1
#
_cell.length_a   1.000
_cell.length_b   1.000
_cell.length_c   1.000
_cell.angle_alpha   90.00
_cell.angle_beta   90.00
_cell.angle_gamma   90.00
#
_symmetry.space_group_name_H-M   'P 1'
#
loop_
_entity.id
_entity.type
_entity.pdbx_description
1 polymer ?
#
loop_
_entity_poly.entity_id
_entity_poly.type
_entity_poly.pdbx_seq_one_letter_code
_entity_poly.pdbx_strand_id
1 'polypeptide(L)'
;MTASKEIYLKAGDGLLFVDSLCHGSAKRTNKGERRIVVYRYGPSWGFFRHPYRPSKDLLSRLSKFQKKIVMPHQNVLTPNNK
;
A
#
# COMPACT_ATOMS: atom_id res chain seq x y z
N MET A 1 -19.54 -4.31 -25.57
CA MET A 1 -18.13 -4.67 -25.29
C MET A 1 -17.73 -3.94 -24.01
N THR A 2 -17.76 -4.61 -22.87
CA THR A 2 -17.48 -4.01 -21.56
C THR A 2 -16.00 -4.13 -21.27
N ALA A 3 -15.24 -3.04 -21.43
CA ALA A 3 -13.79 -2.99 -21.22
C ALA A 3 -13.36 -3.09 -19.74
N SER A 4 -14.27 -3.47 -18.85
CA SER A 4 -14.04 -3.61 -17.41
C SER A 4 -14.90 -4.74 -16.83
N LYS A 5 -14.43 -5.31 -15.71
CA LYS A 5 -15.15 -6.36 -14.96
C LYS A 5 -15.23 -5.94 -13.49
N GLU A 6 -16.44 -5.97 -12.92
CA GLU A 6 -16.63 -5.74 -11.50
C GLU A 6 -16.12 -6.94 -10.68
N ILE A 7 -15.42 -6.62 -9.58
CA ILE A 7 -14.89 -7.60 -8.64
C ILE A 7 -15.66 -7.43 -7.33
N TYR A 8 -16.41 -8.47 -6.96
CA TYR A 8 -17.15 -8.51 -5.70
C TYR A 8 -16.33 -9.27 -4.65
N LEU A 9 -16.21 -8.66 -3.47
CA LEU A 9 -15.38 -9.17 -2.36
C LEU A 9 -16.20 -9.16 -1.07
N LYS A 10 -15.92 -10.11 -0.19
CA LYS A 10 -16.37 -10.13 1.21
C LYS A 10 -15.30 -9.49 2.10
N ALA A 11 -15.67 -9.19 3.34
CA ALA A 11 -14.71 -8.69 4.33
C ALA A 11 -13.61 -9.74 4.57
N GLY A 12 -12.34 -9.33 4.41
CA GLY A 12 -11.17 -10.19 4.52
C GLY A 12 -10.59 -10.65 3.19
N ASP A 13 -11.34 -10.55 2.08
CA ASP A 13 -10.82 -10.90 0.76
C ASP A 13 -9.78 -9.86 0.29
N GLY A 14 -8.75 -10.33 -0.41
CA GLY A 14 -7.71 -9.49 -1.00
C GLY A 14 -7.84 -9.41 -2.52
N LEU A 15 -7.59 -8.22 -3.06
CA LEU A 15 -7.42 -8.00 -4.50
C LEU A 15 -5.99 -7.55 -4.76
N LEU A 16 -5.25 -8.34 -5.56
CA LEU A 16 -3.89 -8.02 -5.99
C LEU A 16 -3.89 -7.68 -7.47
N PHE A 17 -3.27 -6.56 -7.81
CA PHE A 17 -3.06 -6.13 -9.19
C PHE A 17 -1.78 -5.31 -9.32
N VAL A 18 -1.29 -5.20 -10.55
CA VAL A 18 -0.07 -4.44 -10.89
C VAL A 18 -0.41 -3.01 -11.27
N ASP A 19 0.56 -2.11 -11.18
CA ASP A 19 0.39 -0.67 -11.44
C ASP A 19 -0.05 -0.36 -12.89
N SER A 20 0.26 -1.26 -13.83
CA SER A 20 -0.11 -1.14 -15.25
C SER A 20 -1.54 -1.61 -15.58
N LEU A 21 -2.29 -2.13 -14.61
CA LEU A 21 -3.68 -2.55 -14.85
C LEU A 21 -4.60 -1.32 -14.93
N CYS A 22 -5.35 -1.18 -16.02
CA CYS A 22 -6.44 -0.20 -16.09
C CYS A 22 -7.55 -0.60 -15.10
N HIS A 23 -7.78 0.24 -14.08
CA HIS A 23 -8.75 -0.03 -13.03
C HIS A 23 -9.40 1.27 -12.54
N GLY A 24 -10.53 1.17 -11.86
CA GLY A 24 -11.25 2.32 -11.29
C GLY A 24 -12.28 1.89 -10.25
N SER A 25 -12.62 2.80 -9.34
CA SER A 25 -13.65 2.55 -8.34
C SER A 25 -15.04 2.81 -8.90
N ALA A 26 -15.98 1.88 -8.68
CA ALA A 26 -17.39 2.11 -8.98
C ALA A 26 -18.06 3.02 -7.93
N LYS A 27 -19.08 3.78 -8.38
CA LYS A 27 -19.95 4.58 -7.52
C LYS A 27 -20.70 3.66 -6.55
N ARG A 28 -20.75 4.03 -5.27
CA ARG A 28 -21.51 3.29 -4.26
C ARG A 28 -23.00 3.55 -4.45
N THR A 29 -23.78 2.47 -4.58
CA THR A 29 -25.25 2.49 -4.70
C THR A 29 -25.97 1.94 -3.47
N ASN A 30 -25.31 1.08 -2.68
CA ASN A 30 -25.88 0.49 -1.47
C ASN A 30 -25.68 1.39 -0.25
N LYS A 31 -26.60 1.36 0.73
CA LYS A 31 -26.47 2.09 2.00
C LYS A 31 -25.15 1.76 2.73
N GLY A 32 -24.63 2.72 3.49
CA GLY A 32 -23.39 2.60 4.26
C GLY A 32 -22.10 2.87 3.47
N GLU A 33 -20.95 2.71 4.14
CA GLU A 33 -19.63 3.02 3.59
C GLU A 33 -18.93 1.80 3.00
N ARG A 34 -18.06 1.99 2.00
CA ARG A 34 -17.12 0.95 1.55
C ARG A 34 -15.77 1.26 2.19
N ARG A 35 -15.29 0.38 3.08
CA ARG A 35 -13.98 0.52 3.74
C ARG A 35 -12.98 -0.43 3.09
N ILE A 36 -11.79 0.09 2.79
CA ILE A 36 -10.68 -0.68 2.21
C ILE A 36 -9.37 -0.22 2.84
N VAL A 37 -8.37 -1.10 2.82
CA VAL A 37 -6.97 -0.72 3.08
C VAL A 37 -6.16 -1.07 1.86
N VAL A 38 -5.42 -0.09 1.33
CA VAL A 38 -4.58 -0.26 0.15
C VAL A 38 -3.13 -0.39 0.58
N TYR A 39 -2.53 -1.54 0.28
CA TYR A 39 -1.11 -1.79 0.47
C TYR A 39 -0.42 -1.77 -0.89
N ARG A 40 0.53 -0.84 -1.08
CA ARG A 40 1.37 -0.80 -2.28
C ARG A 40 2.73 -1.36 -1.94
N TYR A 41 3.04 -2.52 -2.53
CA TYR A 41 4.39 -3.08 -2.49
C TYR A 41 5.14 -2.61 -3.73
N GLY A 42 6.33 -2.07 -3.52
CA GLY A 42 7.18 -1.56 -4.59
C GLY A 42 8.66 -1.73 -4.25
N PRO A 43 9.54 -1.44 -5.21
CA PRO A 43 10.98 -1.45 -4.97
C PRO A 43 11.36 -0.53 -3.80
N SER A 44 12.37 -0.91 -3.02
CA SER A 44 12.77 -0.16 -1.82
C SER A 44 13.19 1.29 -2.11
N TRP A 45 13.73 1.56 -3.30
CA TRP A 45 14.08 2.91 -3.74
C TRP A 45 12.88 3.79 -4.06
N GLY A 46 11.70 3.19 -4.31
CA GLY A 46 10.41 3.86 -4.48
C GLY A 46 9.93 4.37 -3.13
N PHE A 47 10.64 5.40 -2.65
CA PHE A 47 10.47 5.99 -1.33
C PHE A 47 9.01 6.41 -1.11
N PHE A 48 8.57 6.40 0.14
CA PHE A 48 7.17 6.67 0.50
C PHE A 48 6.64 7.90 -0.25
N ARG A 49 5.43 7.76 -0.84
CA ARG A 49 4.71 8.86 -1.53
C ARG A 49 4.68 10.14 -0.69
N HIS A 50 4.66 10.00 0.63
CA HIS A 50 4.77 11.08 1.60
C HIS A 50 5.94 10.81 2.54
N PRO A 51 6.60 11.84 3.11
CA PRO A 51 7.80 11.69 3.95
C PRO A 51 7.50 11.13 5.36
N TYR A 52 6.43 10.35 5.53
CA TYR A 52 6.13 9.71 6.81
C TYR A 52 7.19 8.67 7.16
N ARG A 53 7.47 8.57 8.46
CA ARG A 53 8.36 7.56 9.03
C ARG A 53 7.62 6.72 10.05
N PRO A 54 7.84 5.39 10.06
CA PRO A 54 7.39 4.54 11.15
C PRO A 54 7.89 5.09 12.49
N SER A 55 7.01 5.14 13.49
CA SER A 55 7.40 5.50 14.84
C SER A 55 8.32 4.44 15.45
N LYS A 56 9.10 4.82 16.46
CA LYS A 56 9.94 3.88 17.23
C LYS A 56 9.10 2.74 17.83
N ASP A 57 7.90 3.05 18.32
CA ASP A 57 6.97 2.08 18.91
C ASP A 57 6.38 1.10 17.90
N LEU A 58 6.23 1.51 16.64
CA LEU A 58 5.89 0.57 15.58
C LEU A 58 7.09 -0.34 15.31
N LEU A 59 8.26 0.24 15.09
CA LEU A 59 9.47 -0.52 14.75
C LEU A 59 9.88 -1.52 15.83
N SER A 60 9.70 -1.20 17.12
CA SER A 60 10.04 -2.10 18.23
C SER A 60 9.22 -3.40 18.22
N ARG A 61 7.98 -3.36 17.71
CA ARG A 61 7.07 -4.51 17.65
C ARG A 61 7.24 -5.38 16.41
N LEU A 62 8.00 -4.92 15.42
CA LEU A 62 8.16 -5.64 14.15
C LEU A 62 9.29 -6.67 14.20
N SER A 63 9.06 -7.82 13.57
CA SER A 63 10.10 -8.81 13.30
C SER A 63 11.18 -8.27 12.37
N LYS A 64 12.34 -8.97 12.30
CA LYS A 64 13.42 -8.62 11.37
C LYS A 64 12.92 -8.56 9.91
N PHE A 65 12.02 -9.47 9.53
CA PHE A 65 11.44 -9.50 8.18
C PHE A 65 10.49 -8.33 7.93
N GLN A 66 9.57 -8.06 8.86
CA GLN A 66 8.62 -6.96 8.73
C GLN A 66 9.32 -5.59 8.65
N LYS A 67 10.42 -5.40 9.41
CA LYS A 67 11.24 -4.19 9.32
C LYS A 67 11.79 -3.94 7.92
N LYS A 68 12.23 -4.99 7.21
CA LYS A 68 12.72 -4.88 5.82
C LYS A 68 11.63 -4.42 4.84
N ILE A 69 10.36 -4.68 5.15
CA ILE A 69 9.22 -4.23 4.33
C ILE A 69 8.83 -2.79 4.71
N VAL A 70 8.68 -2.53 6.00
CA VAL A 70 8.13 -1.26 6.52
C VAL A 70 9.13 -0.11 6.48
N MET A 71 10.43 -0.39 6.69
CA MET A 71 11.50 0.62 6.66
C MET A 71 12.78 -0.04 6.11
N PRO A 72 12.86 -0.26 4.78
CA PRO A 72 14.02 -0.94 4.18
C PRO A 72 15.33 -0.14 4.32
N HIS A 73 15.23 1.20 4.41
CA HIS A 73 16.38 2.08 4.60
C HIS A 73 16.54 2.43 6.08
N GLN A 74 17.69 2.12 6.67
CA GLN A 74 17.95 2.46 8.08
C GLN A 74 18.23 3.96 8.26
N ASN A 75 18.81 4.60 7.25
CA ASN A 75 19.12 6.02 7.24
C ASN A 75 18.16 6.76 6.31
N VAL A 76 17.87 8.01 6.62
CA VAL A 76 17.15 8.89 5.70
C VAL A 76 18.10 9.22 4.55
N LEU A 77 17.77 8.74 3.36
CA LEU A 77 18.47 9.10 2.13
C LEU A 77 18.10 10.54 1.79
N THR A 78 19.03 11.48 1.97
CA THR A 78 18.93 12.85 1.49
C THR A 78 19.96 13.06 0.38
N PRO A 79 19.74 13.98 -0.58
CA PRO A 79 20.70 14.24 -1.65
C PRO A 79 22.12 14.58 -1.16
N ASN A 80 22.23 15.13 0.05
CA ASN A 80 23.49 15.56 0.67
C ASN A 80 24.23 14.45 1.43
N ASN A 81 23.60 13.28 1.63
CA ASN A 81 24.20 12.13 2.33
C ASN A 81 24.32 10.95 1.35
N LYS A 82 25.07 11.13 0.26
CA LYS A 82 25.53 10.02 -0.58
C LYS A 82 26.82 9.45 -0.04
#